data_AF-A0A2X3BTG2-F1
#
_entry.id   AF-A0A2X3BTG2-F1
#
_cell.length_a   1.000
_cell.length_b   1.000
_cell.length_c   1.000
_cell.angle_alpha   90.00
_cell.angle_beta   90.00
_cell.angle_gamma   90.00
#
_symmetry.space_group_name_H-M   'P 1'
#
loop_
_entity.id
_entity.type
_entity.pdbx_description
1 polymer ?
#
loop_
_entity_poly.entity_id
_entity_poly.type
_entity_poly.pdbx_seq_one_letter_code
_entity_poly.pdbx_strand_id
1 'polypeptide(L)'
;MAGFQPAITINEAMQRIKNDEYLLPAFQREYVWEGWQIEELFDSLMRGYPISSMLFWEVRDESKTAWRFYRFLKFYREKHNTHNELVDTKQHKDFKAILDGQQRLTSLYIALFGHYDEGIRKTKWQRENDDRWFYISSLYFNLTQSKEPENPNVEYEFLWLDKKETNEKDIYIEKYENKDRQKQEQKWFKCSAIYSIGDINEIINFSQKNNFTDDERKRLCDFHTLIFNTKDESKINFYLETEQKPDKAVNIFIRVNSNGEPLDYSDILFSIAIANWKNLDARTEINNLVDKINQDFNISKDLILRCFLYLFHNSVKFQINSFDKKFIESIETKWDSIRNCFVETFRLLRSFGLEAKTLSTNNAILPILYFIYHKNLTEQIVDSISQAGNREIIKRWLLRALILKPFGGSGDAVLANMRKAFVKEFKQENKKYFDENIDTFPLEKIEKEAKYSQVIDEEFLENEIMWRRKNSAEAFAILSFLYPNLDYKNNSFHKDHLHPTNSYKEYEKIGKIKKSKDQNYNYLAFEVYDSLPNLQMYDANKNMSKNDKSLEQWVQESCGNDRKGFLAKHLIPDIDLSLENFDDFYEARKVLLIKKLKEILN
;
A
#
# COMPACT_ATOMS: atom_id res chain seq x y z
N MET A 1 18.93 34.91 14.49
CA MET A 1 17.59 35.21 15.04
C MET A 1 16.57 34.46 14.19
N ALA A 2 15.53 33.90 14.82
CA ALA A 2 14.45 33.25 14.08
C ALA A 2 13.71 34.28 13.20
N GLY A 3 13.31 33.89 12.00
CA GLY A 3 12.69 34.81 11.05
C GLY A 3 12.81 34.36 9.59
N PHE A 4 12.10 35.05 8.71
CA PHE A 4 12.30 34.93 7.27
C PHE A 4 13.73 35.30 6.89
N GLN A 5 14.36 34.42 6.11
CA GLN A 5 15.71 34.61 5.61
C GLN A 5 15.67 35.10 4.16
N PRO A 6 16.79 35.65 3.64
CA PRO A 6 16.91 35.91 2.21
C PRO A 6 16.58 34.66 1.40
N ALA A 7 15.73 34.83 0.38
CA ALA A 7 15.32 33.75 -0.49
C ALA A 7 16.52 33.17 -1.25
N ILE A 8 16.58 31.85 -1.38
CA ILE A 8 17.70 31.14 -2.02
C ILE A 8 17.30 30.59 -3.39
N THR A 9 18.27 30.38 -4.27
CA THR A 9 18.02 29.77 -5.58
C THR A 9 17.79 28.27 -5.44
N ILE A 10 17.17 27.67 -6.46
CA ILE A 10 16.98 26.21 -6.52
C ILE A 10 18.35 25.52 -6.46
N ASN A 11 19.32 25.97 -7.26
CA ASN A 11 20.68 25.43 -7.23
C ASN A 11 21.29 25.49 -5.82
N GLU A 12 21.19 26.64 -5.11
CA GLU A 12 21.74 26.74 -3.75
C GLU A 12 21.11 25.68 -2.83
N ALA A 13 19.78 25.54 -2.82
CA ALA A 13 19.11 24.53 -2.02
C ALA A 13 19.58 23.10 -2.37
N MET A 14 19.73 22.81 -3.67
CA MET A 14 20.17 21.49 -4.14
C MET A 14 21.62 21.17 -3.73
N GLN A 15 22.55 22.13 -3.83
CA GLN A 15 23.93 21.92 -3.39
C GLN A 15 23.99 21.70 -1.87
N ARG A 16 23.17 22.40 -1.09
CA ARG A 16 23.07 22.20 0.36
C ARG A 16 22.52 20.82 0.72
N ILE A 17 21.53 20.31 -0.01
CA ILE A 17 21.07 18.91 0.12
C ILE A 17 22.19 17.94 -0.22
N LYS A 18 22.88 18.15 -1.35
CA LYS A 18 23.97 17.28 -1.82
C LYS A 18 25.14 17.18 -0.83
N ASN A 19 25.40 18.25 -0.08
CA ASN A 19 26.49 18.35 0.89
C ASN A 19 26.08 17.97 2.32
N ASP A 20 24.90 17.38 2.52
CA ASP A 20 24.32 17.05 3.83
C ASP A 20 24.15 18.29 4.76
N GLU A 21 24.13 19.51 4.22
CA GLU A 21 23.85 20.72 5.00
C GLU A 21 22.35 20.86 5.30
N TYR A 22 21.50 20.24 4.47
CA TYR A 22 20.06 20.11 4.69
C TYR A 22 19.69 18.66 4.96
N LEU A 23 19.05 18.41 6.11
CA LEU A 23 18.64 17.08 6.56
C LEU A 23 17.15 17.04 6.90
N LEU A 24 16.59 15.83 6.99
CA LEU A 24 15.21 15.60 7.36
C LEU A 24 15.13 15.07 8.80
N PRO A 25 14.39 15.71 9.71
CA PRO A 25 14.21 15.17 11.05
C PRO A 25 13.34 13.91 11.02
N ALA A 26 13.55 13.01 11.98
CA ALA A 26 12.90 11.69 12.01
C ALA A 26 11.37 11.70 11.97
N PHE A 27 10.76 12.76 12.49
CA PHE A 27 9.31 12.96 12.49
C PHE A 27 8.73 13.39 11.14
N GLN A 28 9.54 13.63 10.10
CA GLN A 28 9.00 13.80 8.77
C GLN A 28 8.42 12.49 8.24
N ARG A 29 7.29 12.55 7.52
CA ARG A 29 6.78 11.39 6.78
C ARG A 29 7.73 11.01 5.64
N GLU A 30 7.64 9.76 5.18
CA GLU A 30 8.34 9.29 3.97
C GLU A 30 7.95 10.13 2.74
N TYR A 31 8.74 9.99 1.67
CA TYR A 31 8.41 10.58 0.38
C TYR A 31 7.18 9.89 -0.22
N VAL A 32 6.19 10.67 -0.63
CA VAL A 32 4.90 10.17 -1.13
C VAL A 32 4.44 10.83 -2.44
N TRP A 33 5.25 11.72 -3.02
CA TRP A 33 4.88 12.40 -4.25
C TRP A 33 5.06 11.50 -5.47
N GLU A 34 4.05 11.49 -6.33
CA GLU A 34 4.04 10.78 -7.61
C GLU A 34 4.71 11.61 -8.71
N GLY A 35 5.10 10.97 -9.82
CA GLY A 35 5.83 11.60 -10.92
C GLY A 35 5.15 12.87 -11.46
N TRP A 36 3.83 12.82 -11.67
CA TRP A 36 3.03 13.93 -12.20
C TRP A 36 3.03 15.17 -11.28
N GLN A 37 3.12 14.99 -9.96
CA GLN A 37 3.19 16.12 -9.02
C GLN A 37 4.52 16.88 -9.18
N ILE A 38 5.58 16.17 -9.58
CA ILE A 38 6.89 16.77 -9.87
C ILE A 38 6.81 17.53 -11.20
N GLU A 39 6.14 16.98 -12.21
CA GLU A 39 5.91 17.64 -13.51
C GLU A 39 5.15 18.97 -13.32
N GLU A 40 4.05 18.98 -12.56
CA GLU A 40 3.28 20.19 -12.24
C GLU A 40 4.06 21.22 -11.41
N LEU A 41 4.95 20.76 -10.51
CA LEU A 41 5.82 21.64 -9.74
C LEU A 41 6.78 22.41 -10.66
N PHE A 42 7.39 21.73 -11.63
CA PHE A 42 8.31 22.37 -12.58
C PHE A 42 7.58 23.31 -13.55
N ASP A 43 6.38 22.94 -14.01
CA ASP A 43 5.53 23.84 -14.79
C ASP A 43 5.18 25.11 -14.00
N SER A 44 4.74 24.97 -12.75
CA SER A 44 4.44 26.10 -11.86
C SER A 44 5.66 27.01 -11.66
N LEU A 45 6.84 26.42 -11.47
CA LEU A 45 8.09 27.16 -11.29
C LEU A 45 8.49 27.94 -12.55
N MET A 46 8.35 27.36 -13.73
CA MET A 46 8.65 28.02 -15.02
C MET A 46 7.72 29.22 -15.28
N ARG A 47 6.45 29.14 -14.85
CA ARG A 47 5.47 30.23 -14.95
C ARG A 47 5.71 31.38 -13.97
N GLY A 48 6.55 31.18 -12.95
CA GLY A 48 6.71 32.15 -11.87
C GLY A 48 5.64 32.04 -10.78
N TYR A 49 4.93 30.91 -10.67
CA TYR A 49 3.94 30.73 -9.62
C TYR A 49 4.60 30.48 -8.26
N PRO A 50 4.07 31.05 -7.17
CA PRO A 50 4.66 30.91 -5.85
C PRO A 50 4.50 29.48 -5.32
N ILE A 51 5.60 28.83 -4.94
CA ILE A 51 5.61 27.46 -4.39
C ILE A 51 5.43 27.37 -2.87
N SER A 52 4.83 28.41 -2.26
CA SER A 52 4.73 28.61 -0.80
C SER A 52 6.06 28.71 -0.06
N SER A 53 6.07 29.37 1.10
CA SER A 53 7.26 29.46 1.94
C SER A 53 7.52 28.16 2.68
N MET A 54 8.79 27.76 2.79
CA MET A 54 9.23 26.60 3.56
C MET A 54 9.58 26.97 5.01
N LEU A 55 9.76 25.95 5.86
CA LEU A 55 10.17 26.13 7.25
C LEU A 55 11.38 25.27 7.56
N PHE A 56 12.48 25.91 7.95
CA PHE A 56 13.73 25.25 8.30
C PHE A 56 14.02 25.43 9.79
N TRP A 57 14.77 24.49 10.37
CA TRP A 57 15.26 24.54 11.73
C TRP A 57 16.78 24.44 11.73
N GLU A 58 17.46 25.42 12.32
CA GLU A 58 18.88 25.35 12.52
C GLU A 58 19.22 24.39 13.67
N VAL A 59 19.99 23.35 13.40
CA VAL A 59 20.35 22.31 14.38
C VAL A 59 21.80 22.47 14.79
N ARG A 60 22.02 22.67 16.09
CA ARG A 60 23.34 22.87 16.71
C ARG A 60 23.49 22.01 17.96
N ASP A 61 24.75 21.84 18.39
CA ASP A 61 25.10 21.28 19.70
C ASP A 61 24.36 19.98 20.05
N GLU A 62 23.76 19.91 21.25
CA GLU A 62 23.06 18.74 21.78
C GLU A 62 21.87 18.29 20.91
N SER A 63 21.22 19.23 20.19
CA SER A 63 20.10 18.92 19.29
C SER A 63 20.47 17.94 18.18
N LYS A 64 21.75 17.92 17.77
CA LYS A 64 22.26 16.99 16.77
C LYS A 64 22.06 15.54 17.20
N THR A 65 22.22 15.25 18.48
CA THR A 65 22.11 13.90 19.04
C THR A 65 20.80 13.63 19.76
N ALA A 66 20.04 14.67 20.10
CA ALA A 66 18.71 14.54 20.69
C ALA A 66 17.67 13.98 19.70
N TRP A 67 17.95 14.05 18.39
CA TRP A 67 17.11 13.54 17.33
C TRP A 67 17.89 12.72 16.32
N ARG A 68 17.15 11.90 15.59
CA ARG A 68 17.63 11.24 14.38
C ARG A 68 17.32 12.11 13.17
N PHE A 69 18.25 12.13 12.23
CA PHE A 69 18.14 12.89 10.99
C PHE A 69 18.48 12.00 9.81
N TYR A 70 17.86 12.28 8.67
CA TYR A 70 17.95 11.48 7.47
C TYR A 70 18.32 12.32 6.26
N ARG A 71 19.00 11.71 5.29
CA ARG A 71 19.27 12.32 3.99
C ARG A 71 18.02 12.37 3.13
N PHE A 72 18.01 13.29 2.18
CA PHE A 72 17.06 13.27 1.07
C PHE A 72 17.25 12.02 0.21
N LEU A 73 16.16 11.55 -0.41
CA LEU A 73 16.25 10.48 -1.41
C LEU A 73 17.07 10.96 -2.61
N LYS A 74 18.07 10.17 -3.01
CA LYS A 74 18.89 10.47 -4.19
C LYS A 74 18.18 10.10 -5.49
N PHE A 75 17.37 9.07 -5.44
CA PHE A 75 16.47 8.61 -6.49
C PHE A 75 15.27 7.94 -5.80
N TYR A 76 14.17 7.76 -6.52
CA TYR A 76 13.03 6.99 -6.02
C TYR A 76 12.94 5.68 -6.77
N ARG A 77 12.73 4.57 -6.04
CA ARG A 77 12.35 3.29 -6.65
C ARG A 77 11.22 2.66 -5.87
N GLU A 78 10.10 2.46 -6.55
CA GLU A 78 8.89 1.88 -5.95
C GLU A 78 9.24 0.60 -5.17
N LYS A 79 8.87 0.55 -3.88
CA LYS A 79 9.10 -0.57 -2.94
C LYS A 79 10.55 -0.91 -2.58
N HIS A 80 11.56 -0.41 -3.30
CA HIS A 80 12.96 -0.78 -3.06
C HIS A 80 13.85 0.37 -2.60
N ASN A 81 13.53 1.61 -2.95
CA ASN A 81 14.22 2.81 -2.47
C ASN A 81 13.20 3.90 -2.14
N THR A 82 12.44 3.64 -1.07
CA THR A 82 11.36 4.52 -0.58
C THR A 82 11.71 5.20 0.74
N HIS A 83 12.76 4.72 1.44
CA HIS A 83 13.11 5.16 2.78
C HIS A 83 14.36 6.04 2.77
N ASN A 84 14.35 7.09 3.58
CA ASN A 84 15.50 7.96 3.75
C ASN A 84 16.64 7.26 4.54
N GLU A 85 17.89 7.59 4.22
CA GLU A 85 19.08 7.04 4.91
C GLU A 85 19.36 7.79 6.21
N LEU A 86 19.55 7.08 7.33
CA LEU A 86 19.92 7.65 8.62
C LEU A 86 21.33 8.25 8.57
N VAL A 87 21.50 9.46 9.12
CA VAL A 87 22.78 10.16 9.23
C VAL A 87 23.27 10.14 10.67
N ASP A 88 24.54 9.76 10.87
CA ASP A 88 25.22 9.99 12.14
C ASP A 88 25.59 11.48 12.28
N THR A 89 24.81 12.17 13.09
CA THR A 89 24.93 13.61 13.32
C THR A 89 25.88 13.97 14.47
N LYS A 90 26.48 12.99 15.17
CA LYS A 90 27.29 13.23 16.38
C LYS A 90 28.52 14.10 16.12
N GLN A 91 29.17 13.92 14.97
CA GLN A 91 30.33 14.72 14.55
C GLN A 91 30.01 15.61 13.33
N HIS A 92 28.74 15.71 12.97
CA HIS A 92 28.32 16.50 11.82
C HIS A 92 28.44 17.99 12.13
N LYS A 93 28.78 18.80 11.12
CA LYS A 93 28.72 20.27 11.22
C LYS A 93 27.29 20.73 11.49
N ASP A 94 27.11 21.96 11.95
CA ASP A 94 25.76 22.53 12.07
C ASP A 94 25.05 22.48 10.71
N PHE A 95 23.76 22.17 10.72
CA PHE A 95 22.96 21.93 9.52
C PHE A 95 21.55 22.50 9.72
N LYS A 96 20.76 22.55 8.63
CA LYS A 96 19.34 22.91 8.71
C LYS A 96 18.47 21.67 8.51
N ALA A 97 17.60 21.40 9.47
CA ALA A 97 16.56 20.39 9.36
C ALA A 97 15.32 20.97 8.68
N ILE A 98 14.72 20.25 7.73
CA ILE A 98 13.52 20.73 7.02
C ILE A 98 12.27 20.35 7.81
N LEU A 99 11.53 21.36 8.28
CA LEU A 99 10.25 21.19 8.99
C LEU A 99 9.06 21.26 8.02
N ASP A 100 9.13 22.08 6.97
CA ASP A 100 8.13 22.11 5.91
C ASP A 100 8.80 22.23 4.53
N GLY A 101 8.17 21.66 3.50
CA GLY A 101 8.68 21.66 2.13
C GLY A 101 9.54 20.44 1.77
N GLN A 102 9.58 19.42 2.62
CA GLN A 102 10.39 18.23 2.38
C GLN A 102 10.07 17.51 1.06
N GLN A 103 8.79 17.39 0.69
CA GLN A 103 8.36 16.70 -0.53
C GLN A 103 8.85 17.49 -1.75
N ARG A 104 8.57 18.81 -1.81
CA ARG A 104 9.04 19.73 -2.86
C ARG A 104 10.56 19.68 -3.05
N LEU A 105 11.33 19.78 -1.95
CA LEU A 105 12.80 19.75 -2.03
C LEU A 105 13.34 18.39 -2.49
N THR A 106 12.71 17.29 -2.06
CA THR A 106 13.06 15.94 -2.52
C THR A 106 12.76 15.79 -4.01
N SER A 107 11.59 16.24 -4.47
CA SER A 107 11.18 16.20 -5.88
C SER A 107 12.14 16.97 -6.78
N LEU A 108 12.51 18.19 -6.39
CA LEU A 108 13.52 18.99 -7.09
C LEU A 108 14.86 18.25 -7.16
N TYR A 109 15.29 17.63 -6.06
CA TYR A 109 16.55 16.90 -6.02
C TYR A 109 16.54 15.67 -6.94
N ILE A 110 15.47 14.86 -6.89
CA ILE A 110 15.31 13.68 -7.75
C ILE A 110 15.26 14.08 -9.22
N ALA A 111 14.52 15.13 -9.58
CA ALA A 111 14.42 15.63 -10.95
C ALA A 111 15.75 16.12 -11.54
N LEU A 112 16.61 16.69 -10.69
CA LEU A 112 17.84 17.35 -11.12
C LEU A 112 19.10 16.50 -10.98
N PHE A 113 19.09 15.47 -10.12
CA PHE A 113 20.27 14.64 -9.84
C PHE A 113 20.00 13.13 -9.85
N GLY A 114 18.74 12.72 -9.92
CA GLY A 114 18.33 11.33 -9.75
C GLY A 114 17.46 10.81 -10.89
N HIS A 115 16.69 9.79 -10.55
CA HIS A 115 15.71 9.16 -11.42
C HIS A 115 14.50 8.73 -10.59
N TYR A 116 13.37 8.55 -11.27
CA TYR A 116 12.12 8.08 -10.68
C TYR A 116 11.75 6.75 -11.33
N ASP A 117 11.78 5.67 -10.54
CA ASP A 117 11.57 4.31 -11.01
C ASP A 117 10.19 3.78 -10.63
N GLU A 118 9.33 3.61 -11.62
CA GLU A 118 7.98 3.07 -11.47
C GLU A 118 7.91 1.60 -11.93
N GLY A 119 7.21 0.73 -11.19
CA GLY A 119 7.10 -0.69 -11.54
C GLY A 119 6.26 -0.96 -12.78
N ILE A 120 6.76 -1.77 -13.73
CA ILE A 120 6.17 -1.97 -15.06
C ILE A 120 4.79 -2.67 -15.05
N ARG A 121 4.42 -3.51 -14.06
CA ARG A 121 3.09 -4.18 -13.94
C ARG A 121 2.92 -5.06 -12.69
N LYS A 122 1.67 -5.20 -12.20
CA LYS A 122 1.19 -5.97 -11.02
C LYS A 122 1.29 -7.51 -11.12
N THR A 123 2.46 -8.09 -11.38
CA THR A 123 2.66 -9.55 -11.27
C THR A 123 3.53 -9.93 -10.07
N LYS A 124 3.47 -11.21 -9.69
CA LYS A 124 4.11 -11.80 -8.50
C LYS A 124 5.64 -11.56 -8.42
N TRP A 125 6.27 -11.17 -9.53
CA TRP A 125 7.71 -10.95 -9.69
C TRP A 125 8.17 -9.51 -9.37
N GLN A 126 7.26 -8.60 -8.99
CA GLN A 126 7.55 -7.25 -8.46
C GLN A 126 8.37 -7.22 -7.14
N ARG A 127 8.89 -8.36 -6.68
CA ARG A 127 9.73 -8.46 -5.48
C ARG A 127 11.22 -8.37 -5.79
N GLU A 128 11.60 -8.48 -7.06
CA GLU A 128 12.99 -8.43 -7.49
C GLU A 128 13.41 -6.99 -7.77
N ASN A 129 14.45 -6.53 -7.08
CA ASN A 129 15.07 -5.23 -7.33
C ASN A 129 15.97 -5.28 -8.58
N ASP A 130 15.35 -5.51 -9.74
CA ASP A 130 16.02 -5.64 -11.06
C ASP A 130 15.44 -4.62 -12.04
N ASP A 131 16.31 -3.87 -12.70
CA ASP A 131 16.00 -2.82 -13.67
C ASP A 131 15.00 -3.23 -14.78
N ARG A 132 14.92 -4.51 -15.13
CA ARG A 132 13.99 -5.01 -16.16
C ARG A 132 12.52 -4.86 -15.74
N TRP A 133 12.25 -4.71 -14.45
CA TRP A 133 10.90 -4.57 -13.89
C TRP A 133 10.48 -3.12 -13.62
N PHE A 134 11.32 -2.14 -13.96
CA PHE A 134 11.06 -0.72 -13.73
C PHE A 134 11.14 0.10 -15.02
N TYR A 135 10.26 1.10 -15.12
CA TYR A 135 10.45 2.28 -15.95
C TYR A 135 11.42 3.18 -15.21
N ILE A 136 12.68 3.24 -15.65
CA ILE A 136 13.72 4.01 -14.98
C ILE A 136 13.80 5.35 -15.69
N SER A 137 13.14 6.35 -15.12
CA SER A 137 12.87 7.59 -15.83
C SER A 137 13.67 8.76 -15.30
N SER A 138 14.10 9.64 -16.20
CA SER A 138 14.62 10.97 -15.85
C SER A 138 13.60 12.04 -16.24
N LEU A 139 13.63 13.19 -15.58
CA LEU A 139 12.75 14.30 -15.94
C LEU A 139 13.28 15.01 -17.19
N TYR A 140 12.44 15.16 -18.20
CA TYR A 140 12.73 15.88 -19.43
C TYR A 140 11.81 17.08 -19.58
N PHE A 141 12.36 18.18 -20.08
CA PHE A 141 11.65 19.42 -20.40
C PHE A 141 11.45 19.55 -21.92
N ASN A 142 10.21 19.77 -22.36
CA ASN A 142 9.91 19.94 -23.79
C ASN A 142 10.34 21.33 -24.29
N LEU A 143 11.43 21.38 -25.07
CA LEU A 143 11.91 22.63 -25.66
C LEU A 143 11.10 23.04 -26.89
N THR A 144 10.54 22.09 -27.64
CA THR A 144 9.80 22.39 -28.88
C THR A 144 8.31 22.58 -28.63
N GLN A 145 7.68 21.67 -27.87
CA GLN A 145 6.27 21.66 -27.48
C GLN A 145 5.29 21.97 -28.63
N SER A 146 5.54 21.37 -29.80
CA SER A 146 4.68 21.43 -30.99
C SER A 146 3.41 20.56 -30.92
N LYS A 147 3.35 19.66 -29.93
CA LYS A 147 2.23 18.78 -29.60
C LYS A 147 1.57 19.37 -28.36
N GLU A 148 0.24 19.42 -28.35
CA GLU A 148 -0.50 19.86 -27.17
C GLU A 148 -0.28 18.84 -26.03
N PRO A 149 0.05 19.31 -24.81
CA PRO A 149 0.13 18.44 -23.64
C PRO A 149 -1.19 17.72 -23.37
N GLU A 150 -1.12 16.53 -22.77
CA GLU A 150 -2.32 15.76 -22.41
C GLU A 150 -3.23 16.53 -21.43
N ASN A 151 -2.62 17.26 -20.49
CA ASN A 151 -3.32 18.16 -19.59
C ASN A 151 -3.35 19.57 -20.21
N PRO A 152 -4.52 20.11 -20.60
CA PRO A 152 -4.61 21.42 -21.26
C PRO A 152 -4.22 22.59 -20.35
N ASN A 153 -4.14 22.35 -19.03
CA ASN A 153 -3.66 23.36 -18.10
C ASN A 153 -2.15 23.50 -18.10
N VAL A 154 -1.36 22.63 -18.74
CA VAL A 154 0.12 22.67 -18.77
C VAL A 154 0.64 23.63 -19.84
N GLU A 155 1.56 24.52 -19.47
CA GLU A 155 2.15 25.55 -20.35
C GLU A 155 3.60 25.21 -20.67
N TYR A 156 4.35 24.73 -19.67
CA TYR A 156 5.69 24.19 -19.83
C TYR A 156 5.66 22.69 -19.53
N GLU A 157 5.77 21.87 -20.56
CA GLU A 157 5.63 20.42 -20.43
C GLU A 157 6.92 19.77 -19.92
N PHE A 158 6.81 19.09 -18.79
CA PHE A 158 7.83 18.22 -18.23
C PHE A 158 7.28 16.80 -18.15
N LEU A 159 8.08 15.79 -18.49
CA LEU A 159 7.69 14.38 -18.40
C LEU A 159 8.82 13.51 -17.86
N TRP A 160 8.46 12.49 -17.08
CA TRP A 160 9.35 11.38 -16.75
C TRP A 160 9.46 10.41 -17.92
N LEU A 161 10.59 10.44 -18.64
CA LEU A 161 10.83 9.57 -19.81
C LEU A 161 11.79 8.42 -19.47
N ASP A 162 11.43 7.19 -19.85
CA ASP A 162 12.20 5.96 -19.57
C ASP A 162 13.57 6.00 -20.28
N LYS A 163 14.63 5.59 -19.57
CA LYS A 163 15.97 5.42 -20.12
C LYS A 163 16.00 4.53 -21.36
N LYS A 164 15.10 3.54 -21.48
CA LYS A 164 15.01 2.65 -22.65
C LYS A 164 14.55 3.40 -23.91
N GLU A 165 13.70 4.40 -23.75
CA GLU A 165 13.22 5.25 -24.84
C GLU A 165 14.26 6.30 -25.21
N THR A 166 14.74 7.03 -24.20
CA THR A 166 15.61 8.20 -24.40
C THR A 166 17.06 7.84 -24.68
N ASN A 167 17.48 6.61 -24.33
CA ASN A 167 18.88 6.21 -24.24
C ASN A 167 19.71 7.18 -23.36
N GLU A 168 19.05 7.81 -22.38
CA GLU A 168 19.61 8.79 -21.44
C GLU A 168 20.31 9.99 -22.08
N LYS A 169 19.98 10.30 -23.34
CA LYS A 169 20.56 11.44 -24.05
C LYS A 169 20.15 12.76 -23.39
N ASP A 170 21.07 13.72 -23.36
CA ASP A 170 20.77 15.09 -22.91
C ASP A 170 19.68 15.74 -23.76
N ILE A 171 19.63 15.40 -25.05
CA ILE A 171 18.54 15.75 -25.97
C ILE A 171 17.95 14.48 -26.56
N TYR A 172 16.69 14.22 -26.20
CA TYR A 172 15.86 13.19 -26.82
C TYR A 172 15.00 13.82 -27.91
N ILE A 173 14.92 13.17 -29.07
CA ILE A 173 14.10 13.62 -30.20
C ILE A 173 12.95 12.64 -30.34
N GLU A 174 11.75 13.07 -29.92
CA GLU A 174 10.52 12.32 -30.12
C GLU A 174 9.97 12.61 -31.52
N LYS A 175 9.63 11.57 -32.27
CA LYS A 175 9.03 11.69 -33.60
C LYS A 175 7.57 11.26 -33.53
N TYR A 176 6.66 12.10 -34.02
CA TYR A 176 5.24 11.81 -34.02
C TYR A 176 4.56 12.29 -35.32
N GLU A 177 3.35 11.82 -35.58
CA GLU A 177 2.51 12.33 -36.67
C GLU A 177 1.42 13.23 -36.09
N ASN A 178 1.30 14.45 -36.62
CA ASN A 178 0.23 15.35 -36.22
C ASN A 178 -1.12 14.92 -36.85
N LYS A 179 -2.20 15.65 -36.54
CA LYS A 179 -3.55 15.37 -37.08
C LYS A 179 -3.60 15.33 -38.62
N ASP A 180 -2.69 16.03 -39.28
CA ASP A 180 -2.56 16.10 -40.75
C ASP A 180 -1.60 15.03 -41.34
N ARG A 181 -1.17 14.04 -40.54
CA ARG A 181 -0.20 12.99 -40.92
C ARG A 181 1.17 13.54 -41.35
N GLN A 182 1.52 14.74 -40.90
CA GLN A 182 2.84 15.30 -41.10
C GLN A 182 3.76 14.84 -39.98
N LYS A 183 4.95 14.39 -40.35
CA LYS A 183 5.99 14.02 -39.39
C LYS A 183 6.49 15.27 -38.71
N GLN A 184 6.39 15.28 -37.39
CA GLN A 184 6.86 16.33 -36.51
C GLN A 184 7.89 15.76 -35.56
N GLU A 185 8.73 16.64 -35.02
CA GLU A 185 9.74 16.28 -34.03
C GLU A 185 9.58 17.19 -32.81
N GLN A 186 9.84 16.64 -31.62
CA GLN A 186 9.99 17.40 -30.39
C GLN A 186 11.37 17.14 -29.79
N LYS A 187 12.03 18.20 -29.34
CA LYS A 187 13.29 18.12 -28.59
C LYS A 187 13.01 18.20 -27.10
N TRP A 188 13.34 17.13 -26.41
CA TRP A 188 13.23 16.98 -24.97
C TRP A 188 14.60 17.11 -24.33
N PHE A 189 14.75 18.05 -23.40
CA PHE A 189 15.99 18.28 -22.66
C PHE A 189 16.00 17.57 -21.31
N LYS A 190 17.00 16.72 -21.06
CA LYS A 190 17.17 16.04 -19.78
C LYS A 190 17.50 17.07 -18.70
N CYS A 191 16.62 17.26 -17.71
CA CYS A 191 16.74 18.34 -16.73
C CYS A 191 18.07 18.30 -15.96
N SER A 192 18.57 17.09 -15.64
CA SER A 192 19.84 16.92 -14.93
C SER A 192 21.06 17.39 -15.73
N ALA A 193 20.99 17.42 -17.05
CA ALA A 193 22.09 17.87 -17.91
C ALA A 193 22.38 19.36 -17.78
N ILE A 194 21.49 20.13 -17.13
CA ILE A 194 21.66 21.58 -16.92
C ILE A 194 22.94 21.92 -16.14
N TYR A 195 23.37 21.05 -15.23
CA TYR A 195 24.61 21.21 -14.46
C TYR A 195 25.87 21.00 -15.28
N SER A 196 25.77 20.29 -16.41
CA SER A 196 26.88 20.09 -17.34
C SER A 196 27.06 21.28 -18.31
N ILE A 197 26.04 22.14 -18.43
CA ILE A 197 26.04 23.31 -19.32
C ILE A 197 26.60 24.56 -18.62
N GLY A 198 26.90 24.50 -17.31
CA GLY A 198 27.63 25.58 -16.63
C GLY A 198 26.94 26.94 -16.71
N ASP A 199 27.44 27.83 -17.57
CA ASP A 199 26.97 29.21 -17.74
C ASP A 199 26.03 29.43 -18.96
N ILE A 200 25.48 30.64 -19.06
CA ILE A 200 24.56 30.99 -20.15
C ILE A 200 25.24 31.09 -21.53
N ASN A 201 26.57 31.28 -21.58
CA ASN A 201 27.31 31.33 -22.84
C ASN A 201 27.47 29.92 -23.42
N GLU A 202 27.66 28.92 -22.56
CA GLU A 202 27.68 27.52 -22.93
C GLU A 202 26.34 27.04 -23.50
N ILE A 203 25.20 27.61 -23.07
CA ILE A 203 23.89 27.35 -23.70
C ILE A 203 23.92 27.71 -25.19
N ILE A 204 24.59 28.78 -25.58
CA ILE A 204 24.68 29.19 -27.00
C ILE A 204 25.39 28.10 -27.80
N ASN A 205 26.54 27.62 -27.31
CA ASN A 205 27.31 26.57 -27.96
C ASN A 205 26.52 25.23 -27.98
N PHE A 206 25.87 24.90 -26.87
CA PHE A 206 25.04 23.71 -26.75
C PHE A 206 23.84 23.76 -27.71
N SER A 207 23.21 24.92 -27.86
CA SER A 207 22.09 25.15 -28.77
C SER A 207 22.51 25.02 -30.23
N GLN A 208 23.68 25.56 -30.60
CA GLN A 208 24.23 25.40 -31.95
C GLN A 208 24.55 23.94 -32.27
N LYS A 209 25.20 23.22 -31.34
CA LYS A 209 25.54 21.80 -31.49
C LYS A 209 24.31 20.91 -31.72
N ASN A 210 23.19 21.25 -31.08
CA ASN A 210 21.94 20.49 -31.14
C ASN A 210 20.90 21.07 -32.12
N ASN A 211 21.27 22.06 -32.94
CA ASN A 211 20.41 22.70 -33.94
C ASN A 211 19.09 23.25 -33.35
N PHE A 212 19.17 24.01 -32.26
CA PHE A 212 17.99 24.62 -31.65
C PHE A 212 17.47 25.82 -32.42
N THR A 213 16.16 25.98 -32.46
CA THR A 213 15.51 27.24 -32.86
C THR A 213 15.74 28.30 -31.79
N ASP A 214 15.45 29.57 -32.13
CA ASP A 214 15.55 30.65 -31.16
C ASP A 214 14.58 30.46 -29.98
N ASP A 215 13.39 29.89 -30.21
CA ASP A 215 12.41 29.58 -29.16
C ASP A 215 12.86 28.44 -28.25
N GLU A 216 13.42 27.37 -28.82
CA GLU A 216 13.98 26.24 -28.06
C GLU A 216 15.16 26.72 -27.19
N ARG A 217 16.06 27.55 -27.76
CA ARG A 217 17.16 28.17 -27.01
C ARG A 217 16.64 29.06 -25.89
N LYS A 218 15.61 29.88 -26.15
CA LYS A 218 15.00 30.77 -25.15
C LYS A 218 14.42 29.96 -23.99
N ARG A 219 13.66 28.89 -24.27
CA ARG A 219 13.13 27.98 -23.24
C ARG A 219 14.24 27.38 -22.38
N LEU A 220 15.36 26.95 -22.99
CA LEU A 220 16.50 26.44 -22.22
C LEU A 220 17.18 27.54 -21.37
N CYS A 221 17.31 28.77 -21.88
CA CYS A 221 17.80 29.91 -21.09
C CYS A 221 16.87 30.25 -19.92
N ASP A 222 15.56 30.20 -20.12
CA ASP A 222 14.57 30.42 -19.06
C ASP A 222 14.68 29.33 -17.98
N PHE A 223 14.86 28.07 -18.38
CA PHE A 223 15.09 26.96 -17.46
C PHE A 223 16.42 27.10 -16.70
N HIS A 224 17.52 27.46 -17.38
CA HIS A 224 18.80 27.74 -16.72
C HIS A 224 18.67 28.87 -15.69
N THR A 225 17.97 29.94 -16.06
CA THR A 225 17.70 31.08 -15.18
C THR A 225 16.86 30.65 -13.97
N LEU A 226 15.84 29.81 -14.17
CA LEU A 226 15.06 29.24 -13.06
C LEU A 226 15.95 28.52 -12.04
N ILE A 227 16.88 27.68 -12.50
CA ILE A 227 17.74 26.87 -11.64
C ILE A 227 18.84 27.70 -10.95
N PHE A 228 19.57 28.53 -11.71
CA PHE A 228 20.79 29.20 -11.23
C PHE A 228 20.58 30.65 -10.78
N ASN A 229 19.67 31.39 -11.44
CA ASN A 229 19.50 32.85 -11.28
C ASN A 229 18.02 33.21 -11.07
N THR A 230 17.35 32.44 -10.21
CA THR A 230 15.90 32.37 -10.08
C THR A 230 15.26 33.76 -9.99
N LYS A 231 14.21 34.02 -10.80
CA LYS A 231 13.36 35.23 -10.67
C LYS A 231 12.86 35.35 -9.23
N ASP A 232 12.70 36.57 -8.69
CA ASP A 232 12.35 36.78 -7.27
C ASP A 232 11.11 35.98 -6.84
N GLU A 233 10.14 35.79 -7.73
CA GLU A 233 8.88 35.06 -7.51
C GLU A 233 9.06 33.53 -7.36
N SER A 234 10.07 32.94 -8.01
CA SER A 234 10.34 31.49 -7.98
C SER A 234 11.43 31.10 -6.98
N LYS A 235 12.02 32.07 -6.26
CA LYS A 235 13.03 31.78 -5.23
C LYS A 235 12.41 31.01 -4.06
N ILE A 236 13.23 30.17 -3.43
CA ILE A 236 12.80 29.42 -2.25
C ILE A 236 12.82 30.37 -1.06
N ASN A 237 11.62 30.83 -0.69
CA ASN A 237 11.37 31.58 0.52
C ASN A 237 11.28 30.62 1.70
N PHE A 238 11.97 30.91 2.81
CA PHE A 238 11.86 30.08 4.01
C PHE A 238 11.96 30.88 5.30
N TYR A 239 11.25 30.41 6.32
CA TYR A 239 11.42 30.84 7.70
C TYR A 239 12.44 29.95 8.39
N LEU A 240 13.39 30.54 9.12
CA LEU A 240 14.36 29.81 9.92
C LEU A 240 13.99 29.88 11.40
N GLU A 241 13.75 28.72 12.01
CA GLU A 241 13.72 28.55 13.46
C GLU A 241 15.13 28.27 13.97
N THR A 242 15.51 28.88 15.09
CA THR A 242 16.85 28.78 15.68
C THR A 242 16.85 28.26 17.12
N GLU A 243 15.66 28.15 17.73
CA GLU A 243 15.50 27.61 19.07
C GLU A 243 15.84 26.10 19.10
N GLN A 244 16.74 25.71 19.99
CA GLN A 244 17.22 24.34 20.16
C GLN A 244 16.26 23.49 21.03
N LYS A 245 14.95 23.71 20.92
CA LYS A 245 13.93 22.92 21.65
C LYS A 245 13.26 21.90 20.71
N PRO A 246 13.69 20.63 20.76
CA PRO A 246 13.04 19.47 20.15
C PRO A 246 11.52 19.53 20.00
N ASP A 247 10.82 19.63 21.14
CA ASP A 247 9.36 19.55 21.17
C ASP A 247 8.70 20.71 20.43
N LYS A 248 9.36 21.88 20.37
CA LYS A 248 8.87 23.03 19.61
C LYS A 248 8.90 22.73 18.12
N ALA A 249 10.00 22.17 17.60
CA ALA A 249 10.14 21.85 16.18
C ALA A 249 9.04 20.87 15.71
N VAL A 250 8.76 19.83 16.50
CA VAL A 250 7.67 18.88 16.24
C VAL A 250 6.31 19.58 16.27
N ASN A 251 6.06 20.41 17.29
CA ASN A 251 4.79 21.14 17.39
C ASN A 251 4.58 22.11 16.24
N ILE A 252 5.64 22.78 15.77
CA ILE A 252 5.56 23.65 14.59
C ILE A 252 5.27 22.79 13.35
N PHE A 253 5.97 21.67 13.16
CA PHE A 253 5.73 20.73 12.06
C PHE A 253 4.25 20.30 12.01
N ILE A 254 3.70 19.83 13.14
CA ILE A 254 2.30 19.41 13.25
C ILE A 254 1.37 20.58 12.89
N ARG A 255 1.57 21.77 13.46
CA ARG A 255 0.68 22.92 13.24
C ARG A 255 0.70 23.44 11.79
N VAL A 256 1.88 23.49 11.17
CA VAL A 256 2.03 23.99 9.79
C VAL A 256 1.39 23.00 8.80
N ASN A 257 1.63 21.71 8.97
CA ASN A 257 1.11 20.68 8.07
C ASN A 257 -0.36 20.31 8.33
N SER A 258 -0.91 20.62 9.50
CA SER A 258 -2.34 20.40 9.79
C SER A 258 -3.26 21.42 9.11
N ASN A 259 -2.72 22.55 8.63
CA ASN A 259 -3.48 23.62 7.95
C ASN A 259 -3.37 23.55 6.41
N GLY A 260 -2.54 22.66 5.85
CA GLY A 260 -2.32 22.48 4.41
C GLY A 260 -2.96 21.20 3.85
N GLU A 261 -2.39 20.63 2.78
CA GLU A 261 -2.77 19.28 2.33
C GLU A 261 -2.49 18.29 3.48
N PRO A 262 -3.53 17.66 4.05
CA PRO A 262 -3.42 17.12 5.39
C PRO A 262 -2.43 15.95 5.41
N LEU A 263 -1.43 16.03 6.29
CA LEU A 263 -0.80 14.82 6.82
C LEU A 263 -1.91 13.91 7.32
N ASP A 264 -1.82 12.61 7.01
CA ASP A 264 -2.72 11.68 7.67
C ASP A 264 -2.50 11.80 9.18
N TYR A 265 -3.57 11.73 9.97
CA TYR A 265 -3.50 11.78 11.42
C TYR A 265 -2.54 10.72 11.97
N SER A 266 -2.41 9.60 11.26
CA SER A 266 -1.42 8.57 11.54
C SER A 266 0.03 9.04 11.38
N ASP A 267 0.34 9.86 10.38
CA ASP A 267 1.68 10.42 10.18
C ASP A 267 2.07 11.30 11.37
N ILE A 268 1.15 12.11 11.89
CA ILE A 268 1.37 12.94 13.09
C ILE A 268 1.64 12.08 14.32
N LEU A 269 0.90 10.99 14.50
CA LEU A 269 1.11 10.09 15.64
C LEU A 269 2.41 9.30 15.52
N PHE A 270 2.75 8.84 14.32
CA PHE A 270 4.02 8.20 14.03
C PHE A 270 5.19 9.14 14.33
N SER A 271 5.06 10.40 13.93
CA SER A 271 6.01 11.48 14.20
C SER A 271 6.28 11.66 15.71
N ILE A 272 5.19 11.70 16.50
CA ILE A 272 5.26 11.79 17.97
C ILE A 272 5.83 10.51 18.58
N ALA A 273 5.52 9.34 18.02
CA ALA A 273 6.06 8.07 18.51
C ALA A 273 7.58 8.01 18.28
N ILE A 274 8.05 8.32 17.08
CA ILE A 274 9.48 8.34 16.74
C ILE A 274 10.25 9.33 17.61
N ALA A 275 9.65 10.51 17.85
CA ALA A 275 10.22 11.54 18.70
C ALA A 275 10.60 11.11 20.10
N ASN A 276 9.84 10.16 20.66
CA ASN A 276 9.97 9.78 22.06
C ASN A 276 10.80 8.49 22.26
N TRP A 277 11.29 7.84 21.19
CA TRP A 277 12.18 6.67 21.30
C TRP A 277 13.64 7.10 21.48
N LYS A 278 14.27 6.63 22.56
CA LYS A 278 15.61 7.08 22.96
C LYS A 278 16.72 6.21 22.40
N ASN A 279 16.58 4.89 22.50
CA ASN A 279 17.64 3.93 22.24
C ASN A 279 17.56 3.36 20.82
N LEU A 280 16.35 3.07 20.34
CA LEU A 280 16.10 2.47 19.03
C LEU A 280 15.63 3.50 18.00
N ASP A 281 16.04 3.31 16.75
CA ASP A 281 15.46 4.06 15.63
C ASP A 281 14.06 3.52 15.31
N ALA A 282 13.05 4.18 15.89
CA ALA A 282 11.65 3.84 15.69
C ALA A 282 11.22 3.80 14.22
N ARG A 283 11.70 4.74 13.40
CA ARG A 283 11.32 4.85 12.00
C ARG A 283 11.85 3.63 11.24
N THR A 284 13.14 3.34 11.41
CA THR A 284 13.77 2.18 10.78
C THR A 284 13.18 0.86 11.28
N GLU A 285 13.00 0.69 12.59
CA GLU A 285 12.45 -0.54 13.16
C GLU A 285 11.03 -0.82 12.68
N ILE A 286 10.16 0.19 12.68
CA ILE A 286 8.77 0.04 12.23
C ILE A 286 8.71 -0.20 10.73
N ASN A 287 9.47 0.54 9.91
CA ASN A 287 9.53 0.33 8.46
C ASN A 287 10.05 -1.07 8.13
N ASN A 288 11.11 -1.55 8.79
CA ASN A 288 11.64 -2.90 8.61
C ASN A 288 10.59 -3.98 8.90
N LEU A 289 9.77 -3.80 9.95
CA LEU A 289 8.69 -4.72 10.28
C LEU A 289 7.58 -4.69 9.21
N VAL A 290 7.16 -3.50 8.77
CA VAL A 290 6.17 -3.31 7.70
C VAL A 290 6.65 -3.98 6.42
N ASP A 291 7.87 -3.70 5.99
CA ASP A 291 8.45 -4.24 4.75
C ASP A 291 8.56 -5.77 4.80
N LYS A 292 9.00 -6.32 5.94
CA LYS A 292 9.06 -7.78 6.16
C LYS A 292 7.69 -8.44 6.01
N ILE A 293 6.64 -7.84 6.58
CA ILE A 293 5.27 -8.38 6.49
C ILE A 293 4.71 -8.19 5.08
N ASN A 294 4.99 -7.04 4.46
CA ASN A 294 4.52 -6.66 3.12
C ASN A 294 5.18 -7.44 1.99
N GLN A 295 6.14 -8.32 2.31
CA GLN A 295 6.54 -9.37 1.37
C GLN A 295 5.31 -10.16 0.92
N ASP A 296 4.45 -10.63 1.82
CA ASP A 296 3.30 -11.49 1.49
C ASP A 296 1.92 -10.88 1.81
N PHE A 297 1.90 -9.77 2.55
CA PHE A 297 0.70 -9.06 2.97
C PHE A 297 0.73 -7.60 2.52
N ASN A 298 -0.23 -6.79 2.98
CA ASN A 298 -0.22 -5.35 2.77
C ASN A 298 -0.75 -4.64 4.02
N ILE A 299 0.16 -4.14 4.85
CA ILE A 299 -0.09 -3.38 6.05
C ILE A 299 0.56 -2.01 5.98
N SER A 300 -0.01 -1.07 6.73
CA SER A 300 0.59 0.23 7.02
C SER A 300 1.11 0.29 8.45
N LYS A 301 1.94 1.29 8.73
CA LYS A 301 2.42 1.62 10.09
C LYS A 301 1.27 1.87 11.08
N ASP A 302 0.11 2.27 10.59
CA ASP A 302 -1.11 2.47 11.38
C ASP A 302 -1.48 1.22 12.17
N LEU A 303 -1.35 0.04 11.56
CA LEU A 303 -1.67 -1.21 12.24
C LEU A 303 -0.75 -1.43 13.46
N ILE A 304 0.53 -1.09 13.32
CA ILE A 304 1.54 -1.22 14.38
C ILE A 304 1.25 -0.25 15.51
N LEU A 305 0.99 1.02 15.19
CA LEU A 305 0.62 2.04 16.17
C LEU A 305 -0.72 1.72 16.85
N ARG A 306 -1.72 1.21 16.12
CA ARG A 306 -2.99 0.73 16.69
C ARG A 306 -2.77 -0.45 17.62
N CYS A 307 -1.83 -1.33 17.29
CA CYS A 307 -1.44 -2.44 18.15
C CYS A 307 -0.85 -1.96 19.48
N PHE A 308 -0.01 -0.91 19.48
CA PHE A 308 0.50 -0.32 20.73
C PHE A 308 -0.64 0.09 21.65
N LEU A 309 -1.62 0.82 21.12
CA LEU A 309 -2.80 1.24 21.87
C LEU A 309 -3.65 0.04 22.31
N TYR A 310 -3.86 -0.91 21.42
CA TYR A 310 -4.70 -2.08 21.68
C TYR A 310 -4.16 -2.92 22.83
N LEU A 311 -2.85 -3.17 22.84
CA LEU A 311 -2.14 -3.93 23.87
C LEU A 311 -2.08 -3.20 25.22
N PHE A 312 -1.74 -1.91 25.23
CA PHE A 312 -1.25 -1.27 26.46
C PHE A 312 -1.93 0.04 26.86
N HIS A 313 -2.80 0.61 26.04
CA HIS A 313 -3.42 1.90 26.31
C HIS A 313 -4.91 1.80 26.66
N ASN A 314 -5.38 2.66 27.58
CA ASN A 314 -6.79 2.66 27.99
C ASN A 314 -7.75 2.94 26.81
N SER A 315 -7.34 3.79 25.88
CA SER A 315 -8.07 4.08 24.65
C SER A 315 -7.44 3.37 23.45
N VAL A 316 -8.27 2.77 22.60
CA VAL A 316 -7.85 2.25 21.28
C VAL A 316 -8.00 3.28 20.17
N LYS A 317 -8.55 4.46 20.48
CA LYS A 317 -8.71 5.55 19.52
C LYS A 317 -7.36 6.19 19.24
N PHE A 318 -7.12 6.42 17.97
CA PHE A 318 -5.99 7.23 17.52
C PHE A 318 -6.21 8.68 17.98
N GLN A 319 -5.52 9.09 19.05
CA GLN A 319 -5.53 10.46 19.56
C GLN A 319 -4.12 10.88 19.98
N ILE A 320 -3.71 12.13 19.71
CA ILE A 320 -2.38 12.70 20.06
C ILE A 320 -2.02 12.44 21.52
N ASN A 321 -2.97 12.68 22.43
CA ASN A 321 -2.77 12.52 23.86
C ASN A 321 -2.59 11.04 24.29
N SER A 322 -2.85 10.07 23.39
CA SER A 322 -2.63 8.65 23.66
C SER A 322 -1.18 8.20 23.44
N PHE A 323 -0.36 9.02 22.76
CA PHE A 323 1.05 8.74 22.46
C PHE A 323 1.96 9.65 23.29
N ASP A 324 1.66 9.82 24.57
CA ASP A 324 2.51 10.59 25.48
C ASP A 324 3.88 9.94 25.67
N LYS A 325 4.86 10.74 26.12
CA LYS A 325 6.24 10.31 26.30
C LYS A 325 6.38 9.07 27.19
N LYS A 326 5.64 8.99 28.30
CA LYS A 326 5.73 7.85 29.22
C LYS A 326 5.21 6.57 28.57
N PHE A 327 4.10 6.68 27.85
CA PHE A 327 3.52 5.56 27.13
C PHE A 327 4.50 5.03 26.07
N ILE A 328 5.09 5.91 25.28
CA ILE A 328 5.99 5.54 24.19
C ILE A 328 7.32 4.96 24.69
N GLU A 329 7.92 5.53 25.75
CA GLU A 329 9.08 4.92 26.42
C GLU A 329 8.74 3.49 26.89
N SER A 330 7.51 3.27 27.38
CA SER A 330 7.07 1.92 27.79
C SER A 330 6.87 0.95 26.62
N ILE A 331 6.56 1.45 25.42
CA ILE A 331 6.45 0.64 24.20
C ILE A 331 7.84 0.26 23.69
N GLU A 332 8.78 1.20 23.67
CA GLU A 332 10.17 0.96 23.24
C GLU A 332 10.79 -0.23 24.01
N THR A 333 10.60 -0.28 25.33
CA THR A 333 11.09 -1.41 26.16
C THR A 333 10.48 -2.77 25.84
N LYS A 334 9.32 -2.82 25.16
CA LYS A 334 8.61 -4.05 24.78
C LYS A 334 8.67 -4.32 23.28
N TRP A 335 9.38 -3.48 22.51
CA TRP A 335 9.34 -3.48 21.06
C TRP A 335 9.70 -4.84 20.46
N ASP A 336 10.79 -5.45 20.92
CA ASP A 336 11.24 -6.75 20.39
C ASP A 336 10.15 -7.83 20.51
N SER A 337 9.47 -7.90 21.66
CA SER A 337 8.35 -8.84 21.88
C SER A 337 7.16 -8.53 20.98
N ILE A 338 6.84 -7.25 20.78
CA ILE A 338 5.75 -6.82 19.88
C ILE A 338 6.08 -7.18 18.43
N ARG A 339 7.29 -6.84 17.97
CA ARG A 339 7.81 -7.14 16.64
C ARG A 339 7.77 -8.64 16.34
N ASN A 340 8.26 -9.46 17.27
CA ASN A 340 8.26 -10.91 17.12
C ASN A 340 6.83 -11.48 17.12
N CYS A 341 5.93 -10.94 17.95
CA CYS A 341 4.53 -11.34 17.96
C CYS A 341 3.82 -10.99 16.64
N PHE A 342 4.13 -9.85 16.03
CA PHE A 342 3.65 -9.49 14.69
C PHE A 342 4.11 -10.51 13.65
N VAL A 343 5.41 -10.80 13.59
CA VAL A 343 5.97 -11.78 12.65
C VAL A 343 5.31 -13.15 12.82
N GLU A 344 5.14 -13.60 14.07
CA GLU A 344 4.50 -14.89 14.37
C GLU A 344 3.01 -14.90 13.99
N THR A 345 2.29 -13.80 14.23
CA THR A 345 0.88 -13.66 13.85
C THR A 345 0.74 -13.77 12.33
N PHE A 346 1.57 -13.07 11.55
CA PHE A 346 1.52 -13.18 10.09
C PHE A 346 1.97 -14.54 9.54
N ARG A 347 2.88 -15.22 10.25
CA ARG A 347 3.23 -16.62 9.97
C ARG A 347 2.02 -17.55 10.18
N LEU A 348 1.25 -17.32 11.23
CA LEU A 348 0.00 -18.04 11.49
C LEU A 348 -1.03 -17.79 10.39
N LEU A 349 -1.26 -16.53 10.00
CA LEU A 349 -2.19 -16.18 8.93
C LEU A 349 -1.82 -16.87 7.61
N ARG A 350 -0.52 -16.89 7.26
CA ARG A 350 -0.03 -17.61 6.09
C ARG A 350 -0.29 -19.11 6.16
N SER A 351 -0.16 -19.72 7.35
CA SER A 351 -0.47 -21.14 7.53
C SER A 351 -1.95 -21.48 7.28
N PHE A 352 -2.83 -20.47 7.32
CA PHE A 352 -4.25 -20.59 6.96
C PHE A 352 -4.51 -20.34 5.46
N GLY A 353 -3.48 -20.11 4.65
CA GLY A 353 -3.58 -19.80 3.22
C GLY A 353 -3.93 -18.34 2.92
N LEU A 354 -3.83 -17.44 3.90
CA LEU A 354 -4.08 -16.01 3.69
C LEU A 354 -2.87 -15.31 3.08
N GLU A 355 -3.16 -14.31 2.25
CA GLU A 355 -2.23 -13.40 1.59
C GLU A 355 -2.86 -12.00 1.51
N ALA A 356 -2.11 -11.00 1.01
CA ALA A 356 -2.57 -9.62 0.87
C ALA A 356 -3.98 -9.47 0.26
N LYS A 357 -4.32 -10.28 -0.77
CA LYS A 357 -5.59 -10.19 -1.49
C LYS A 357 -6.75 -10.87 -0.78
N THR A 358 -6.47 -11.81 0.12
CA THR A 358 -7.50 -12.60 0.82
C THR A 358 -7.77 -12.09 2.24
N LEU A 359 -6.92 -11.19 2.76
CA LEU A 359 -7.15 -10.45 3.99
C LEU A 359 -7.80 -9.09 3.69
N SER A 360 -9.13 -9.01 3.75
CA SER A 360 -9.88 -7.77 3.43
C SER A 360 -9.75 -6.66 4.48
N THR A 361 -9.30 -6.96 5.70
CA THR A 361 -9.15 -5.99 6.78
C THR A 361 -8.01 -6.33 7.72
N ASN A 362 -7.11 -5.37 7.91
CA ASN A 362 -5.97 -5.51 8.82
C ASN A 362 -6.38 -5.44 10.31
N ASN A 363 -7.52 -4.83 10.64
CA ASN A 363 -7.98 -4.71 12.03
C ASN A 363 -8.32 -6.08 12.65
N ALA A 364 -8.67 -7.07 11.84
CA ALA A 364 -8.89 -8.45 12.31
C ALA A 364 -7.64 -9.08 12.92
N ILE A 365 -6.44 -8.55 12.65
CA ILE A 365 -5.19 -9.07 13.19
C ILE A 365 -5.06 -8.74 14.69
N LEU A 366 -5.60 -7.60 15.13
CA LEU A 366 -5.34 -7.08 16.48
C LEU A 366 -5.86 -8.00 17.61
N PRO A 367 -7.09 -8.57 17.56
CA PRO A 367 -7.53 -9.54 18.56
C PRO A 367 -6.67 -10.81 18.61
N ILE A 368 -6.18 -11.28 17.46
CA ILE A 368 -5.30 -12.47 17.36
C ILE A 368 -3.96 -12.17 18.01
N LEU A 369 -3.34 -11.07 17.60
CA LEU A 369 -2.05 -10.63 18.13
C LEU A 369 -2.14 -10.39 19.64
N TYR A 370 -3.20 -9.77 20.12
CA TYR A 370 -3.45 -9.53 21.54
C TYR A 370 -3.45 -10.82 22.37
N PHE A 371 -4.13 -11.85 21.87
CA PHE A 371 -4.15 -13.17 22.51
C PHE A 371 -2.75 -13.81 22.53
N ILE A 372 -2.07 -13.84 21.37
CA ILE A 372 -0.73 -14.44 21.24
C ILE A 372 0.26 -13.75 22.18
N TYR A 373 0.25 -12.42 22.20
CA TYR A 373 1.16 -11.62 23.02
C TYR A 373 0.96 -11.89 24.52
N HIS A 374 -0.28 -11.77 25.02
CA HIS A 374 -0.53 -11.89 26.46
C HIS A 374 -0.46 -13.32 27.00
N LYS A 375 -0.69 -14.34 26.16
CA LYS A 375 -0.46 -15.74 26.53
C LYS A 375 1.00 -16.19 26.29
N ASN A 376 1.88 -15.30 25.87
CA ASN A 376 3.28 -15.59 25.54
C ASN A 376 3.42 -16.76 24.54
N LEU A 377 2.55 -16.79 23.53
CA LEU A 377 2.52 -17.85 22.52
C LEU A 377 3.33 -17.53 21.26
N THR A 378 4.12 -16.44 21.30
CA THR A 378 5.10 -16.12 20.27
C THR A 378 6.03 -17.33 20.08
N GLU A 379 6.30 -17.71 18.83
CA GLU A 379 7.05 -18.92 18.40
C GLU A 379 6.35 -20.27 18.66
N GLN A 380 5.29 -20.32 19.46
CA GLN A 380 4.57 -21.56 19.79
C GLN A 380 3.26 -21.73 19.02
N ILE A 381 2.54 -20.64 18.76
CA ILE A 381 1.16 -20.68 18.22
C ILE A 381 1.08 -21.41 16.87
N VAL A 382 2.09 -21.28 16.00
CA VAL A 382 2.08 -21.90 14.67
C VAL A 382 2.44 -23.38 14.70
N ASP A 383 3.52 -23.76 15.39
CA ASP A 383 4.11 -25.10 15.26
C ASP A 383 3.82 -26.04 16.43
N SER A 384 3.52 -25.53 17.63
CA SER A 384 3.31 -26.38 18.79
C SER A 384 2.04 -27.22 18.64
N ILE A 385 2.13 -28.51 18.97
CA ILE A 385 1.00 -29.45 18.96
C ILE A 385 -0.07 -29.01 19.97
N SER A 386 0.34 -28.50 21.14
CA SER A 386 -0.58 -28.05 22.19
C SER A 386 -1.48 -26.90 21.75
N GLN A 387 -1.07 -26.16 20.71
CA GLN A 387 -1.80 -24.99 20.21
C GLN A 387 -2.74 -25.31 19.02
N ALA A 388 -2.87 -26.59 18.63
CA ALA A 388 -3.74 -26.99 17.51
C ALA A 388 -5.19 -26.51 17.69
N GLY A 389 -5.76 -26.66 18.88
CA GLY A 389 -7.12 -26.18 19.17
C GLY A 389 -7.24 -24.66 19.03
N ASN A 390 -6.26 -23.90 19.51
CA ASN A 390 -6.25 -22.44 19.36
C ASN A 390 -6.13 -22.02 17.89
N ARG A 391 -5.31 -22.71 17.07
CA ARG A 391 -5.21 -22.43 15.63
C ARG A 391 -6.54 -22.63 14.91
N GLU A 392 -7.27 -23.71 15.20
CA GLU A 392 -8.58 -23.96 14.59
C GLU A 392 -9.61 -22.89 14.99
N ILE A 393 -9.65 -22.51 16.26
CA ILE A 393 -10.56 -21.47 16.75
C ILE A 393 -10.22 -20.10 16.12
N ILE A 394 -8.94 -19.73 16.08
CA ILE A 394 -8.47 -18.48 15.46
C ILE A 394 -8.79 -18.47 13.97
N LYS A 395 -8.53 -19.56 13.23
CA LYS A 395 -8.86 -19.70 11.81
C LYS A 395 -10.36 -19.52 11.60
N ARG A 396 -11.19 -20.21 12.38
CA ARG A 396 -12.66 -20.09 12.32
C ARG A 396 -13.11 -18.65 12.56
N TRP A 397 -12.63 -18.01 13.63
CA TRP A 397 -12.99 -16.62 13.93
C TRP A 397 -12.55 -15.65 12.82
N LEU A 398 -11.32 -15.78 12.33
CA LEU A 398 -10.78 -14.88 11.31
C LEU A 398 -11.56 -14.98 10.00
N LEU A 399 -11.82 -16.19 9.51
CA LEU A 399 -12.60 -16.39 8.29
C LEU A 399 -14.04 -15.86 8.46
N ARG A 400 -14.65 -16.02 9.65
CA ARG A 400 -15.95 -15.41 9.97
C ARG A 400 -15.91 -13.89 9.95
N ALA A 401 -14.88 -13.28 10.53
CA ALA A 401 -14.71 -11.83 10.51
C ALA A 401 -14.54 -11.28 9.09
N LEU A 402 -13.88 -12.03 8.19
CA LEU A 402 -13.76 -11.64 6.77
C LEU A 402 -15.10 -11.73 6.02
N ILE A 403 -15.97 -12.66 6.39
CA ILE A 403 -17.31 -12.85 5.81
C ILE A 403 -18.29 -11.81 6.34
N LEU A 404 -18.35 -11.64 7.67
CA LEU A 404 -19.33 -10.81 8.36
C LEU A 404 -18.93 -9.33 8.44
N LYS A 405 -17.68 -9.01 8.12
CA LYS A 405 -17.14 -7.64 8.01
C LYS A 405 -17.50 -6.72 9.20
N PRO A 406 -17.16 -7.10 10.44
CA PRO A 406 -17.52 -6.29 11.61
C PRO A 406 -16.84 -4.92 11.62
N PHE A 407 -15.70 -4.76 10.94
CA PHE A 407 -14.87 -3.55 10.94
C PHE A 407 -15.29 -2.49 9.90
N GLY A 408 -16.58 -2.33 9.60
CA GLY A 408 -17.09 -1.31 8.67
C GLY A 408 -16.79 0.13 9.11
N GLY A 409 -17.75 1.07 8.98
CA GLY A 409 -17.51 2.50 9.29
C GLY A 409 -17.12 2.86 10.74
N SER A 410 -16.98 1.90 11.66
CA SER A 410 -16.71 2.13 13.09
C SER A 410 -15.64 1.20 13.69
N GLY A 411 -14.54 0.96 12.96
CA GLY A 411 -13.46 0.04 13.36
C GLY A 411 -12.93 0.20 14.80
N ASP A 412 -12.74 1.43 15.28
CA ASP A 412 -12.24 1.69 16.65
C ASP A 412 -13.20 1.20 17.74
N ALA A 413 -14.51 1.41 17.56
CA ALA A 413 -15.51 0.99 18.53
C ALA A 413 -15.62 -0.54 18.58
N VAL A 414 -15.54 -1.17 17.41
CA VAL A 414 -15.55 -2.63 17.28
C VAL A 414 -14.32 -3.22 17.96
N LEU A 415 -13.12 -2.68 17.73
CA LEU A 415 -11.90 -3.11 18.42
C LEU A 415 -12.00 -2.94 19.93
N ALA A 416 -12.45 -1.77 20.40
CA ALA A 416 -12.63 -1.49 21.83
C ALA A 416 -13.55 -2.52 22.49
N ASN A 417 -14.62 -2.91 21.80
CA ASN A 417 -15.55 -3.93 22.25
C ASN A 417 -14.92 -5.34 22.20
N MET A 418 -14.26 -5.73 21.12
CA MET A 418 -13.54 -7.01 21.03
C MET A 418 -12.55 -7.19 22.18
N ARG A 419 -11.87 -6.11 22.62
CA ARG A 419 -10.91 -6.17 23.74
C ARG A 419 -11.58 -6.60 25.06
N LYS A 420 -12.86 -6.29 25.26
CA LYS A 420 -13.62 -6.69 26.45
C LYS A 420 -13.77 -8.21 26.59
N ALA A 421 -13.65 -8.94 25.47
CA ALA A 421 -13.61 -10.38 25.49
C ALA A 421 -12.38 -10.92 26.23
N PHE A 422 -11.26 -10.22 26.13
CA PHE A 422 -10.00 -10.58 26.78
C PHE A 422 -9.84 -9.96 28.17
N VAL A 423 -10.43 -8.78 28.41
CA VAL A 423 -10.35 -8.07 29.68
C VAL A 423 -11.56 -7.16 29.90
N LYS A 424 -12.39 -7.45 30.90
CA LYS A 424 -13.61 -6.65 31.17
C LYS A 424 -13.28 -5.21 31.60
N GLU A 425 -12.31 -5.05 32.48
CA GLU A 425 -11.82 -3.76 32.98
C GLU A 425 -10.34 -3.60 32.67
N PHE A 426 -10.05 -3.05 31.49
CA PHE A 426 -8.69 -2.68 31.13
C PHE A 426 -8.19 -1.55 32.04
N LYS A 427 -7.05 -1.74 32.70
CA LYS A 427 -6.44 -0.70 33.56
C LYS A 427 -4.94 -0.58 33.26
N GLN A 428 -4.56 0.50 32.56
CA GLN A 428 -3.18 0.79 32.20
C GLN A 428 -2.25 0.93 33.41
N GLU A 429 -2.68 1.67 34.45
CA GLU A 429 -1.85 1.97 35.64
C GLU A 429 -1.56 0.71 36.47
N ASN A 430 -2.56 -0.16 36.64
CA ASN A 430 -2.42 -1.41 37.39
C ASN A 430 -1.90 -2.57 36.54
N LYS A 431 -1.48 -2.30 35.29
CA LYS A 431 -1.02 -3.29 34.31
C LYS A 431 -1.98 -4.47 34.11
N LYS A 432 -3.28 -4.25 34.34
CA LYS A 432 -4.32 -5.26 34.10
C LYS A 432 -4.71 -5.22 32.64
N TYR A 433 -3.89 -5.87 31.82
CA TYR A 433 -4.07 -5.93 30.38
C TYR A 433 -4.89 -7.15 29.96
N PHE A 434 -4.77 -8.30 30.62
CA PHE A 434 -5.40 -9.54 30.15
C PHE A 434 -6.04 -10.30 31.32
N ASP A 435 -7.11 -11.05 31.06
CA ASP A 435 -7.70 -11.99 32.03
C ASP A 435 -6.96 -13.33 31.97
N GLU A 436 -6.12 -13.61 32.98
CA GLU A 436 -5.26 -14.80 33.03
C GLU A 436 -6.03 -16.12 32.96
N ASN A 437 -7.33 -16.12 33.29
CA ASN A 437 -8.20 -17.31 33.22
C ASN A 437 -8.58 -17.70 31.79
N ILE A 438 -8.23 -16.90 30.78
CA ILE A 438 -8.50 -17.22 29.38
C ILE A 438 -7.39 -18.15 28.87
N ASP A 439 -7.73 -19.43 28.67
CA ASP A 439 -6.79 -20.43 28.14
C ASP A 439 -6.87 -20.60 26.63
N THR A 440 -8.08 -20.52 26.08
CA THR A 440 -8.34 -20.65 24.65
C THR A 440 -8.78 -19.32 24.03
N PHE A 441 -8.52 -19.15 22.73
CA PHE A 441 -8.97 -17.95 22.01
C PHE A 441 -10.49 -17.78 22.14
N PRO A 442 -11.00 -16.66 22.70
CA PRO A 442 -12.40 -16.55 23.14
C PRO A 442 -13.34 -16.10 22.01
N LEU A 443 -13.42 -16.86 20.91
CA LEU A 443 -14.21 -16.54 19.70
C LEU A 443 -15.61 -16.03 20.02
N GLU A 444 -16.43 -16.81 20.73
CA GLU A 444 -17.85 -16.48 20.98
C GLU A 444 -18.00 -15.18 21.76
N LYS A 445 -17.11 -14.95 22.74
CA LYS A 445 -17.11 -13.73 23.55
C LYS A 445 -16.68 -12.52 22.71
N ILE A 446 -15.73 -12.68 21.80
CA ILE A 446 -15.32 -11.62 20.87
C ILE A 446 -16.49 -11.19 19.99
N GLU A 447 -17.18 -12.14 19.35
CA GLU A 447 -18.33 -11.86 18.47
C GLU A 447 -19.48 -11.19 19.23
N LYS A 448 -19.75 -11.68 20.45
CA LYS A 448 -20.79 -11.14 21.34
C LYS A 448 -20.49 -9.69 21.76
N GLU A 449 -19.29 -9.43 22.28
CA GLU A 449 -18.92 -8.08 22.74
C GLU A 449 -18.91 -7.08 21.59
N ALA A 450 -18.43 -7.51 20.42
CA ALA A 450 -18.39 -6.70 19.20
C ALA A 450 -19.76 -6.55 18.50
N LYS A 451 -20.80 -7.26 18.98
CA LYS A 451 -22.19 -7.16 18.52
C LYS A 451 -22.40 -7.46 17.02
N TYR A 452 -21.65 -8.43 16.48
CA TYR A 452 -21.85 -8.92 15.11
C TYR A 452 -22.16 -10.42 15.05
N SER A 453 -22.41 -11.05 16.20
CA SER A 453 -22.98 -12.39 16.28
C SER A 453 -24.44 -12.37 15.82
N GLN A 454 -24.67 -12.32 14.51
CA GLN A 454 -25.99 -12.55 13.90
C GLN A 454 -26.12 -14.02 13.53
N VAL A 455 -27.34 -14.56 13.67
CA VAL A 455 -27.67 -15.87 13.08
C VAL A 455 -27.56 -15.71 11.57
N ILE A 456 -26.76 -16.57 10.94
CA ILE A 456 -26.58 -16.56 9.50
C ILE A 456 -27.77 -17.32 8.92
N ASP A 457 -28.76 -16.57 8.46
CA ASP A 457 -29.97 -17.09 7.82
C ASP A 457 -29.80 -17.27 6.30
N GLU A 458 -30.81 -17.85 5.67
CA GLU A 458 -30.79 -18.13 4.23
C GLU A 458 -30.81 -16.85 3.39
N GLU A 459 -31.51 -15.82 3.86
CA GLU A 459 -31.60 -14.53 3.18
C GLU A 459 -30.23 -13.84 3.11
N PHE A 460 -29.49 -13.81 4.22
CA PHE A 460 -28.13 -13.30 4.24
C PHE A 460 -27.21 -14.10 3.31
N LEU A 461 -27.27 -15.43 3.35
CA LEU A 461 -26.44 -16.26 2.49
C LEU A 461 -26.74 -16.03 1.00
N GLU A 462 -28.02 -15.91 0.63
CA GLU A 462 -28.41 -15.69 -0.76
C GLU A 462 -28.00 -14.28 -1.25
N ASN A 463 -28.28 -13.25 -0.46
CA ASN A 463 -28.09 -11.86 -0.88
C ASN A 463 -26.63 -11.38 -0.72
N GLU A 464 -25.93 -11.81 0.33
CA GLU A 464 -24.60 -11.27 0.66
C GLU A 464 -23.44 -12.23 0.33
N ILE A 465 -23.70 -13.53 0.18
CA ILE A 465 -22.63 -14.54 0.03
C ILE A 465 -22.59 -15.11 -1.39
N MET A 466 -23.70 -15.55 -1.97
CA MET A 466 -23.67 -16.27 -3.27
C MET A 466 -23.05 -15.45 -4.42
N TRP A 467 -23.26 -14.13 -4.43
CA TRP A 467 -22.74 -13.24 -5.47
C TRP A 467 -21.23 -12.91 -5.34
N ARG A 468 -20.52 -13.47 -4.35
CA ARG A 468 -19.09 -13.20 -4.17
C ARG A 468 -18.27 -13.81 -5.31
N ARG A 469 -17.52 -12.94 -5.98
CA ARG A 469 -16.78 -13.28 -7.20
C ARG A 469 -15.44 -13.96 -6.93
N LYS A 470 -14.88 -14.62 -7.95
CA LYS A 470 -13.62 -15.37 -7.88
C LYS A 470 -12.52 -14.58 -7.19
N ASN A 471 -12.29 -13.32 -7.52
CA ASN A 471 -11.16 -12.57 -6.95
C ASN A 471 -11.42 -11.88 -5.61
N SER A 472 -12.58 -12.09 -4.99
CA SER A 472 -12.91 -11.53 -3.67
C SER A 472 -12.22 -12.29 -2.52
N ALA A 473 -11.95 -11.57 -1.43
CA ALA A 473 -11.39 -12.12 -0.20
C ALA A 473 -12.40 -13.04 0.50
N GLU A 474 -13.67 -12.67 0.42
CA GLU A 474 -14.82 -13.39 0.95
C GLU A 474 -14.97 -14.74 0.26
N ALA A 475 -14.83 -14.79 -1.07
CA ALA A 475 -14.85 -16.07 -1.77
C ALA A 475 -13.74 -17.02 -1.28
N PHE A 476 -12.55 -16.49 -0.95
CA PHE A 476 -11.52 -17.31 -0.31
C PHE A 476 -11.97 -17.81 1.07
N ALA A 477 -12.51 -16.93 1.91
CA ALA A 477 -12.92 -17.30 3.26
C ALA A 477 -14.03 -18.35 3.28
N ILE A 478 -15.03 -18.18 2.40
CA ILE A 478 -16.19 -19.08 2.27
C ILE A 478 -15.75 -20.44 1.72
N LEU A 479 -14.95 -20.45 0.65
CA LEU A 479 -14.42 -21.70 0.11
C LEU A 479 -13.49 -22.40 1.10
N SER A 480 -12.79 -21.66 1.97
CA SER A 480 -11.97 -22.27 3.02
C SER A 480 -12.78 -22.99 4.10
N PHE A 481 -14.01 -22.54 4.36
CA PHE A 481 -14.95 -23.28 5.20
C PHE A 481 -15.52 -24.52 4.50
N LEU A 482 -15.80 -24.42 3.20
CA LEU A 482 -16.38 -25.51 2.43
C LEU A 482 -15.37 -26.65 2.15
N TYR A 483 -14.08 -26.33 2.06
CA TYR A 483 -13.01 -27.27 1.70
C TYR A 483 -11.88 -27.29 2.76
N PRO A 484 -12.16 -27.58 4.04
CA PRO A 484 -11.20 -27.38 5.14
C PRO A 484 -9.97 -28.30 5.06
N ASN A 485 -10.05 -29.41 4.32
CA ASN A 485 -9.05 -30.48 4.26
C ASN A 485 -7.94 -30.26 3.21
N LEU A 486 -7.86 -29.08 2.59
CA LEU A 486 -6.80 -28.74 1.63
C LEU A 486 -5.51 -28.30 2.33
N ASP A 487 -4.38 -28.38 1.62
CA ASP A 487 -3.09 -27.92 2.13
C ASP A 487 -2.94 -26.40 1.99
N TYR A 488 -3.57 -25.69 2.93
CA TYR A 488 -3.47 -24.24 3.05
C TYR A 488 -2.08 -23.78 3.52
N LYS A 489 -1.36 -24.61 4.29
CA LYS A 489 -0.07 -24.26 4.88
C LYS A 489 1.00 -24.07 3.82
N ASN A 490 1.02 -24.93 2.81
CA ASN A 490 1.96 -24.83 1.69
C ASN A 490 1.38 -24.09 0.48
N ASN A 491 0.22 -23.46 0.63
CA ASN A 491 -0.51 -22.77 -0.44
C ASN A 491 -0.73 -23.66 -1.68
N SER A 492 -0.96 -24.96 -1.47
CA SER A 492 -1.14 -25.95 -2.54
C SER A 492 -2.61 -26.09 -2.93
N PHE A 493 -3.25 -24.95 -3.20
CA PHE A 493 -4.65 -24.90 -3.60
C PHE A 493 -4.90 -23.82 -4.64
N HIS A 494 -5.93 -24.01 -5.46
CA HIS A 494 -6.39 -23.03 -6.43
C HIS A 494 -7.89 -22.80 -6.26
N LYS A 495 -8.29 -21.52 -6.22
CA LYS A 495 -9.68 -21.11 -6.35
C LYS A 495 -10.01 -21.02 -7.83
N ASP A 496 -10.97 -21.82 -8.30
CA ASP A 496 -11.31 -21.87 -9.72
C ASP A 496 -12.77 -22.22 -10.00
N HIS A 497 -13.16 -22.09 -11.26
CA HIS A 497 -14.51 -22.40 -11.71
C HIS A 497 -14.73 -23.89 -11.93
N LEU A 498 -15.96 -24.34 -11.74
CA LEU A 498 -16.41 -25.68 -12.11
C LEU A 498 -16.68 -25.76 -13.61
N HIS A 499 -17.51 -24.87 -14.13
CA HIS A 499 -17.59 -24.58 -15.55
C HIS A 499 -16.52 -23.52 -15.89
N PRO A 500 -15.49 -23.85 -16.70
CA PRO A 500 -14.34 -22.98 -16.94
C PRO A 500 -14.72 -21.57 -17.40
N THR A 501 -13.91 -20.56 -17.04
CA THR A 501 -14.11 -19.17 -17.48
C THR A 501 -14.15 -19.05 -19.00
N ASN A 502 -13.30 -19.82 -19.69
CA ASN A 502 -13.22 -19.83 -21.15
C ASN A 502 -14.52 -20.30 -21.83
N SER A 503 -15.33 -21.11 -21.13
CA SER A 503 -16.63 -21.58 -21.61
C SER A 503 -17.72 -20.51 -21.58
N TYR A 504 -17.52 -19.37 -20.91
CA TYR A 504 -18.55 -18.33 -20.82
C TYR A 504 -18.99 -17.79 -22.18
N LYS A 505 -18.06 -17.62 -23.13
CA LYS A 505 -18.39 -17.15 -24.50
C LYS A 505 -19.30 -18.13 -25.24
N GLU A 506 -19.18 -19.41 -24.95
CA GLU A 506 -20.04 -20.45 -25.52
C GLU A 506 -21.39 -20.49 -24.82
N TYR A 507 -21.42 -20.44 -23.50
CA TYR A 507 -22.64 -20.29 -22.70
C TYR A 507 -23.46 -19.07 -23.13
N GLU A 508 -22.82 -17.92 -23.34
CA GLU A 508 -23.48 -16.69 -23.80
C GLU A 508 -24.13 -16.88 -25.18
N LYS A 509 -23.48 -17.61 -26.11
CA LYS A 509 -24.06 -17.94 -27.42
C LYS A 509 -25.27 -18.85 -27.29
N ILE A 510 -25.19 -19.89 -26.46
CA ILE A 510 -26.30 -20.80 -26.17
C ILE A 510 -27.47 -20.00 -25.58
N GLY A 511 -27.19 -19.11 -24.63
CA GLY A 511 -28.17 -18.26 -24.00
C GLY A 511 -28.87 -17.29 -24.97
N LYS A 512 -28.12 -16.67 -25.89
CA LYS A 512 -28.67 -15.84 -26.98
C LYS A 512 -29.59 -16.64 -27.90
N ILE A 513 -29.24 -17.89 -28.21
CA ILE A 513 -30.09 -18.79 -29.01
C ILE A 513 -31.37 -19.14 -28.25
N LYS A 514 -31.29 -19.51 -26.97
CA LYS A 514 -32.47 -19.78 -26.13
C LYS A 514 -33.38 -18.55 -26.03
N LYS A 515 -32.82 -17.35 -25.82
CA LYS A 515 -33.56 -16.07 -25.78
C LYS A 515 -34.26 -15.73 -27.10
N SER A 516 -33.69 -16.16 -28.24
CA SER A 516 -34.35 -15.98 -29.53
C SER A 516 -35.59 -16.88 -29.70
N LYS A 517 -35.65 -18.00 -28.97
CA LYS A 517 -36.79 -18.94 -28.95
C LYS A 517 -37.81 -18.61 -27.86
N ASP A 518 -37.35 -18.06 -26.74
CA ASP A 518 -38.17 -17.59 -25.63
C ASP A 518 -37.69 -16.20 -25.17
N GLN A 519 -38.46 -15.16 -25.49
CA GLN A 519 -38.09 -13.78 -25.17
C GLN A 519 -37.96 -13.51 -23.66
N ASN A 520 -38.60 -14.32 -22.81
CA ASN A 520 -38.53 -14.19 -21.37
C ASN A 520 -37.28 -14.85 -20.77
N TYR A 521 -36.57 -15.67 -21.54
CA TYR A 521 -35.36 -16.31 -21.08
C TYR A 521 -34.20 -15.31 -20.98
N ASN A 522 -33.59 -15.24 -19.80
CA ASN A 522 -32.43 -14.42 -19.51
C ASN A 522 -31.30 -15.31 -19.01
N TYR A 523 -30.27 -15.50 -19.84
CA TYR A 523 -29.04 -16.15 -19.41
C TYR A 523 -28.26 -15.23 -18.46
N LEU A 524 -27.43 -15.84 -17.63
CA LEU A 524 -26.67 -15.21 -16.57
C LEU A 524 -25.53 -14.35 -17.13
N ALA A 525 -25.36 -13.15 -16.58
CA ALA A 525 -24.22 -12.29 -16.90
C ALA A 525 -22.91 -12.87 -16.35
N PHE A 526 -21.77 -12.40 -16.85
CA PHE A 526 -20.45 -12.92 -16.48
C PHE A 526 -20.17 -12.77 -14.98
N GLU A 527 -20.65 -11.71 -14.36
CA GLU A 527 -20.53 -11.44 -12.94
C GLU A 527 -21.14 -12.56 -12.08
N VAL A 528 -22.25 -13.13 -12.56
CA VAL A 528 -22.97 -14.23 -11.92
C VAL A 528 -22.29 -15.55 -12.22
N TYR A 529 -21.83 -15.74 -13.47
CA TYR A 529 -21.03 -16.90 -13.87
C TYR A 529 -19.72 -17.02 -13.07
N ASP A 530 -19.12 -15.87 -12.71
CA ASP A 530 -17.87 -15.73 -11.95
C ASP A 530 -18.09 -15.71 -10.42
N SER A 531 -19.27 -16.12 -9.94
CA SER A 531 -19.67 -16.11 -8.53
C SER A 531 -19.67 -17.51 -7.88
N LEU A 532 -19.85 -17.55 -6.55
CA LEU A 532 -19.63 -18.74 -5.72
C LEU A 532 -20.31 -20.04 -6.19
N PRO A 533 -21.55 -20.06 -6.69
CA PRO A 533 -22.17 -21.28 -7.15
C PRO A 533 -21.42 -21.96 -8.31
N ASN A 534 -20.57 -21.24 -9.05
CA ASN A 534 -19.67 -21.84 -10.03
C ASN A 534 -18.21 -21.97 -9.54
N LEU A 535 -17.90 -21.57 -8.30
CA LEU A 535 -16.54 -21.63 -7.77
C LEU A 535 -16.31 -22.85 -6.87
N GLN A 536 -15.04 -23.24 -6.76
CA GLN A 536 -14.57 -24.29 -5.87
C GLN A 536 -13.10 -24.05 -5.50
N MET A 537 -12.70 -24.55 -4.32
CA MET A 537 -11.28 -24.72 -4.00
C MET A 537 -10.80 -26.10 -4.44
N TYR A 538 -9.71 -26.14 -5.20
CA TYR A 538 -9.06 -27.35 -5.67
C TYR A 538 -7.68 -27.52 -5.04
N ASP A 539 -7.26 -28.76 -4.88
CA ASP A 539 -5.83 -29.09 -4.80
C ASP A 539 -5.12 -28.60 -6.06
N ALA A 540 -3.94 -27.97 -5.90
CA ALA A 540 -3.26 -27.31 -7.00
C ALA A 540 -2.96 -28.26 -8.18
N ASN A 541 -2.50 -29.49 -7.88
CA ASN A 541 -2.15 -30.48 -8.91
C ASN A 541 -3.40 -30.97 -9.64
N LYS A 542 -4.49 -31.22 -8.91
CA LYS A 542 -5.76 -31.63 -9.52
C LYS A 542 -6.32 -30.55 -10.45
N ASN A 543 -6.21 -29.27 -10.06
CA ASN A 543 -6.66 -28.18 -10.93
C ASN A 543 -5.84 -28.10 -12.22
N MET A 544 -4.51 -28.24 -12.12
CA MET A 544 -3.64 -28.25 -13.30
C MET A 544 -3.95 -29.41 -14.25
N SER A 545 -4.36 -30.57 -13.72
CA SER A 545 -4.82 -31.70 -14.52
C SER A 545 -6.22 -31.50 -15.13
N LYS A 546 -7.07 -30.68 -14.51
CA LYS A 546 -8.42 -30.37 -15.01
C LYS A 546 -8.36 -29.45 -16.22
N ASN A 547 -7.53 -28.40 -16.16
CA ASN A 547 -7.39 -27.40 -17.22
C ASN A 547 -8.77 -26.87 -17.70
N ASP A 548 -8.98 -26.68 -19.00
CA ASP A 548 -10.24 -26.21 -19.59
C ASP A 548 -11.27 -27.33 -19.87
N LYS A 549 -11.17 -28.50 -19.23
CA LYS A 549 -12.18 -29.58 -19.39
C LYS A 549 -13.55 -29.12 -18.91
N SER A 550 -14.60 -29.56 -19.62
CA SER A 550 -15.98 -29.34 -19.19
C SER A 550 -16.24 -30.01 -17.83
N LEU A 551 -17.22 -29.49 -17.08
CA LEU A 551 -17.57 -30.05 -15.78
C LEU A 551 -17.99 -31.52 -15.90
N GLU A 552 -18.84 -31.81 -16.88
CA GLU A 552 -19.30 -33.17 -17.15
C GLU A 552 -18.14 -34.13 -17.42
N GLN A 553 -17.23 -33.77 -18.33
CA GLN A 553 -16.06 -34.58 -18.66
C GLN A 553 -15.19 -34.82 -17.43
N TRP A 554 -14.91 -33.76 -16.66
CA TRP A 554 -14.09 -33.87 -15.46
C TRP A 554 -14.69 -34.82 -14.42
N VAL A 555 -16.01 -34.75 -14.19
CA VAL A 555 -16.69 -35.67 -13.26
C VAL A 555 -16.62 -37.10 -13.77
N GLN A 556 -16.91 -37.35 -15.06
CA GLN A 556 -16.86 -38.69 -15.65
C GLN A 556 -15.48 -39.35 -15.53
N GLU A 557 -14.41 -38.58 -15.75
CA GLU A 557 -13.03 -39.09 -15.65
C GLU A 557 -12.57 -39.27 -14.18
N SER A 558 -13.06 -38.45 -13.26
CA SER A 558 -12.52 -38.37 -11.89
C SER A 558 -13.30 -39.17 -10.85
N CYS A 559 -14.58 -39.49 -11.10
CA CYS A 559 -15.42 -40.11 -10.08
C CYS A 559 -15.23 -41.62 -9.91
N GLY A 560 -14.55 -42.29 -10.86
CA GLY A 560 -14.42 -43.74 -10.87
C GLY A 560 -15.79 -44.43 -10.72
N ASN A 561 -15.88 -45.40 -9.82
CA ASN A 561 -17.11 -46.15 -9.55
C ASN A 561 -18.09 -45.48 -8.56
N ASP A 562 -17.70 -44.36 -7.92
CA ASP A 562 -18.51 -43.69 -6.89
C ASP A 562 -18.84 -42.24 -7.28
N ARG A 563 -19.71 -42.10 -8.28
CA ARG A 563 -20.20 -40.79 -8.74
C ARG A 563 -20.87 -40.00 -7.61
N LYS A 564 -21.74 -40.63 -6.83
CA LYS A 564 -22.51 -39.95 -5.78
C LYS A 564 -21.61 -39.42 -4.66
N GLY A 565 -20.66 -40.22 -4.18
CA GLY A 565 -19.69 -39.77 -3.18
C GLY A 565 -18.77 -38.66 -3.71
N PHE A 566 -18.35 -38.75 -4.98
CA PHE A 566 -17.59 -37.69 -5.63
C PHE A 566 -18.35 -36.36 -5.67
N LEU A 567 -19.58 -36.37 -6.18
CA LEU A 567 -20.43 -35.17 -6.27
C LEU A 567 -20.68 -34.56 -4.89
N ALA A 568 -21.01 -35.38 -3.89
CA ALA A 568 -21.22 -34.92 -2.52
C ALA A 568 -19.96 -34.27 -1.92
N LYS A 569 -18.78 -34.86 -2.14
CA LYS A 569 -17.49 -34.33 -1.67
C LYS A 569 -17.14 -32.98 -2.30
N HIS A 570 -17.53 -32.76 -3.56
CA HIS A 570 -17.27 -31.54 -4.31
C HIS A 570 -18.42 -30.52 -4.25
N LEU A 571 -19.47 -30.82 -3.49
CA LEU A 571 -20.69 -30.02 -3.40
C LEU A 571 -21.27 -29.73 -4.79
N ILE A 572 -21.35 -30.75 -5.65
CA ILE A 572 -21.91 -30.67 -7.00
C ILE A 572 -23.29 -31.34 -6.98
N PRO A 573 -24.36 -30.68 -7.47
CA PRO A 573 -25.68 -31.30 -7.58
C PRO A 573 -25.66 -32.46 -8.59
N ASP A 574 -26.40 -33.53 -8.30
CA ASP A 574 -26.53 -34.69 -9.19
C ASP A 574 -27.62 -34.43 -10.24
N ILE A 575 -27.30 -33.53 -11.19
CA ILE A 575 -28.15 -33.15 -12.32
C ILE A 575 -27.33 -33.19 -13.63
N ASP A 576 -27.92 -32.77 -14.75
CA ASP A 576 -27.16 -32.57 -15.99
C ASP A 576 -26.09 -31.47 -15.81
N LEU A 577 -24.83 -31.82 -16.06
CA LEU A 577 -23.63 -30.99 -15.89
C LEU A 577 -23.14 -30.38 -17.20
N SER A 578 -23.90 -30.52 -18.28
CA SER A 578 -23.65 -29.89 -19.57
C SER A 578 -23.64 -28.36 -19.45
N LEU A 579 -22.96 -27.68 -20.38
CA LEU A 579 -22.95 -26.22 -20.40
C LEU A 579 -24.33 -25.66 -20.78
N GLU A 580 -25.12 -26.42 -21.55
CA GLU A 580 -26.51 -26.07 -21.86
C GLU A 580 -27.39 -26.02 -20.61
N ASN A 581 -27.07 -26.79 -19.57
CA ASN A 581 -27.83 -26.86 -18.32
C ASN A 581 -27.25 -25.99 -17.18
N PHE A 582 -26.39 -25.02 -17.51
CA PHE A 582 -25.69 -24.21 -16.51
C PHE A 582 -26.62 -23.45 -15.55
N ASP A 583 -27.77 -22.95 -16.02
CA ASP A 583 -28.70 -22.17 -15.19
C ASP A 583 -29.29 -23.02 -14.05
N ASP A 584 -29.74 -24.23 -14.38
CA ASP A 584 -30.29 -25.18 -13.41
C ASP A 584 -29.19 -25.70 -12.49
N PHE A 585 -27.98 -25.91 -13.01
CA PHE A 585 -26.79 -26.22 -12.20
C PHE A 585 -26.49 -25.12 -11.19
N TYR A 586 -26.50 -23.87 -11.63
CA TYR A 586 -26.21 -22.71 -10.78
C TYR A 586 -27.20 -22.64 -9.60
N GLU A 587 -28.50 -22.74 -9.88
CA GLU A 587 -29.55 -22.69 -8.86
C GLU A 587 -29.50 -23.91 -7.91
N ALA A 588 -29.36 -25.12 -8.46
CA ALA A 588 -29.26 -26.33 -7.64
C ALA A 588 -28.02 -26.32 -6.73
N ARG A 589 -26.89 -25.82 -7.24
CA ARG A 589 -25.66 -25.70 -6.46
C ARG A 589 -25.76 -24.57 -5.43
N LYS A 590 -26.40 -23.44 -5.76
CA LYS A 590 -26.68 -22.36 -4.81
C LYS A 590 -27.41 -22.87 -3.57
N VAL A 591 -28.50 -23.62 -3.75
CA VAL A 591 -29.27 -24.22 -2.64
C VAL A 591 -28.40 -25.17 -1.81
N LEU A 592 -27.60 -26.02 -2.46
CA LEU A 592 -26.69 -26.93 -1.78
C LEU A 592 -25.64 -26.19 -0.92
N LEU A 593 -25.05 -25.12 -1.46
CA LEU A 593 -24.08 -24.29 -0.77
C LEU A 593 -24.69 -23.55 0.41
N ILE A 594 -25.89 -22.95 0.25
CA ILE A 594 -26.62 -22.27 1.33
C ILE A 594 -26.84 -23.24 2.50
N LYS A 595 -27.37 -24.44 2.23
CA LYS A 595 -27.59 -25.46 3.25
C LYS A 595 -26.29 -25.80 3.98
N LYS A 596 -25.20 -26.00 3.24
CA LYS A 596 -23.92 -26.38 3.84
C LYS A 596 -23.29 -25.25 4.66
N LEU A 597 -23.36 -24.02 4.21
CA LEU A 597 -22.83 -22.86 4.92
C LEU A 597 -23.60 -22.57 6.20
N LYS A 598 -24.93 -22.75 6.19
CA LYS A 598 -25.77 -22.61 7.39
C LYS A 598 -25.39 -23.59 8.49
N GLU A 599 -24.97 -24.82 8.13
CA GLU A 599 -24.46 -25.83 9.06
C GLU A 599 -23.08 -25.51 9.66
N ILE A 600 -22.20 -24.84 8.89
CA ILE A 600 -20.80 -24.59 9.29
C ILE A 600 -20.67 -23.26 10.05
N LEU A 601 -21.45 -22.26 9.64
CA LEU A 601 -21.36 -20.89 10.13
C LEU A 601 -22.31 -20.60 11.31
N ASN A 602 -23.32 -21.41 11.57
CA ASN A 602 -24.01 -21.37 12.86
C ASN A 602 -23.41 -22.43 13.78
#